data_AF-A0A3M7THX2-F1
#
_entry.id   AF-A0A3M7THX2-F1
#
_cell.length_a   1.000
_cell.length_b   1.000
_cell.length_c   1.000
_cell.angle_alpha   90.00
_cell.angle_beta   90.00
_cell.angle_gamma   90.00
#
_symmetry.space_group_name_H-M   'P 1'
#
loop_
_entity.id
_entity.type
_entity.pdbx_description
1 polymer ?
#
loop_
_entity_poly.entity_id
_entity_poly.type
_entity_poly.pdbx_seq_one_letter_code
_entity_poly.pdbx_strand_id
1 'polypeptide(L)'
;MLVLLDCTKEYKNDSGLQDNLYKVVLDYQKKNTFKETPKNSMYVYEVYFYHDSTVSVSLSPIGVNLEEKNLYGIYKDRTLKATYIIDDNRIGKNLVKKYIQRDLDKFVVKDFVINDAMYPEYIYKIKGKELVLIDSIRGNVKR
;
A
#
# COMPACT_ATOMS: atom_id res chain seq x y z
N MET A 1 30.89 -17.70 24.12
CA MET A 1 29.45 -17.44 24.29
C MET A 1 29.05 -16.44 23.21
N LEU A 2 28.42 -16.93 22.14
CA LEU A 2 27.90 -16.06 21.08
C LEU A 2 26.69 -15.30 21.63
N VAL A 3 26.77 -13.97 21.66
CA VAL A 3 25.62 -13.12 21.93
C VAL A 3 25.04 -12.72 20.57
N LEU A 4 24.01 -13.46 20.12
CA LEU A 4 23.15 -13.04 19.02
C LEU A 4 22.17 -11.99 19.55
N LEU A 5 22.55 -10.72 19.48
CA LEU A 5 21.62 -9.61 19.62
C LEU A 5 20.88 -9.46 18.28
N ASP A 6 19.82 -10.24 18.10
CA ASP A 6 18.82 -9.94 17.07
C ASP A 6 17.96 -8.78 17.61
N CYS A 7 18.53 -7.57 17.57
CA CYS A 7 17.79 -6.34 17.85
C CYS A 7 17.02 -5.93 16.60
N THR A 8 15.98 -6.67 16.25
CA THR A 8 14.85 -6.05 15.54
C THR A 8 14.13 -5.18 16.57
N LYS A 9 14.50 -3.89 16.64
CA LYS A 9 13.65 -2.89 17.29
C LYS A 9 12.30 -2.96 16.58
N GLU A 10 11.32 -3.62 17.18
CA GLU A 10 9.94 -3.55 16.72
C GLU A 10 9.49 -2.10 16.88
N TYR A 11 9.53 -1.36 15.77
CA TYR A 11 8.99 -0.02 15.73
C TYR A 11 7.48 -0.11 15.91
N LYS A 12 6.96 0.69 16.84
CA LYS A 12 5.53 0.78 17.08
C LYS A 12 4.82 1.24 15.80
N ASN A 13 3.82 0.47 15.37
CA ASN A 13 3.00 0.80 14.21
C ASN A 13 2.09 2.01 14.52
N ASP A 14 2.59 3.18 14.18
CA ASP A 14 1.90 4.47 14.32
C ASP A 14 1.36 4.98 12.96
N SER A 15 1.44 4.18 11.90
CA SER A 15 0.98 4.51 10.54
C SER A 15 -0.51 4.86 10.43
N GLY A 16 -1.34 4.37 11.36
CA GLY A 16 -2.80 4.40 11.28
C GLY A 16 -3.43 3.13 10.70
N LEU A 17 -2.63 2.11 10.36
CA LEU A 17 -3.10 0.78 9.94
C LEU A 17 -3.13 -0.19 11.13
N GLN A 18 -4.02 -1.18 11.08
CA GLN A 18 -3.96 -2.33 12.00
C GLN A 18 -2.79 -3.24 11.62
N ASP A 19 -2.27 -3.99 12.59
CA ASP A 19 -1.00 -4.73 12.44
C ASP A 19 -1.01 -5.74 11.28
N ASN A 20 -2.16 -6.36 11.00
CA ASN A 20 -2.26 -7.35 9.93
C ASN A 20 -2.14 -6.71 8.54
N LEU A 21 -2.83 -5.59 8.31
CA LEU A 21 -2.69 -4.84 7.06
C LEU A 21 -1.31 -4.18 6.96
N TYR A 22 -0.82 -3.62 8.07
CA TYR A 22 0.52 -3.04 8.14
C TYR A 22 1.61 -4.03 7.72
N LYS A 23 1.58 -5.27 8.23
CA LYS A 23 2.53 -6.32 7.86
C LYS A 23 2.43 -6.68 6.37
N VAL A 24 1.22 -6.85 5.85
CA VAL A 24 0.98 -7.17 4.43
C VAL A 24 1.54 -6.08 3.52
N VAL A 25 1.23 -4.81 3.81
CA VAL A 25 1.73 -3.68 3.02
C VAL A 25 3.25 -3.61 3.13
N LEU A 26 3.82 -3.73 4.33
CA LEU A 26 5.27 -3.65 4.52
C LEU A 26 6.01 -4.77 3.76
N ASP A 27 5.50 -5.99 3.80
CA ASP A 27 6.08 -7.12 3.06
C ASP A 27 5.98 -6.92 1.55
N TYR A 28 4.87 -6.37 1.06
CA TYR A 28 4.74 -5.97 -0.34
C TYR A 28 5.79 -4.90 -0.71
N GLN A 29 5.94 -3.85 0.10
CA GLN A 29 6.90 -2.76 -0.14
C GLN A 29 8.35 -3.25 -0.19
N LYS A 30 8.73 -4.20 0.67
CA LYS A 30 10.06 -4.82 0.66
C LYS A 30 10.33 -5.62 -0.60
N LYS A 31 9.32 -6.34 -1.10
CA LYS A 31 9.42 -7.18 -2.32
C LYS A 31 9.36 -6.37 -3.61
N ASN A 32 8.69 -5.22 -3.57
CA ASN A 32 8.41 -4.37 -4.73
C ASN A 32 8.88 -2.94 -4.42
N THR A 33 10.20 -2.77 -4.37
CA THR A 33 10.83 -1.45 -4.26
C THR A 33 10.90 -0.79 -5.63
N PHE A 34 10.74 0.53 -5.68
CA PHE A 34 11.05 1.30 -6.88
C PHE A 34 12.58 1.45 -6.97
N LYS A 35 13.19 0.98 -8.07
CA LYS A 35 14.66 1.04 -8.29
C LYS A 35 15.08 2.34 -8.98
N GLU A 36 14.29 2.81 -9.95
CA GLU A 36 14.55 4.04 -10.70
C GLU A 36 13.22 4.75 -10.98
N THR A 37 13.17 6.05 -10.71
CA THR A 37 11.98 6.89 -10.90
C THR A 37 12.12 7.57 -12.27
N PRO A 38 11.29 7.26 -13.28
CA PRO A 38 11.24 8.05 -14.48
C PRO A 38 11.00 9.52 -14.11
N LYS A 39 11.56 10.42 -14.91
CA LYS A 39 11.35 11.86 -14.74
C LYS A 39 9.83 12.10 -14.81
N ASN A 40 9.26 12.73 -13.78
CA ASN A 40 7.84 13.04 -13.60
C ASN A 40 6.94 11.94 -13.02
N SER A 41 7.43 10.73 -12.73
CA SER A 41 6.63 9.72 -12.03
C SER A 41 6.50 10.00 -10.53
N MET A 42 5.35 9.64 -9.95
CA MET A 42 5.09 9.73 -8.53
C MET A 42 4.71 8.34 -8.02
N TYR A 43 5.50 7.81 -7.10
CA TYR A 43 5.32 6.46 -6.60
C TYR A 43 4.65 6.49 -5.25
N VAL A 44 3.52 5.82 -5.15
CA VAL A 44 2.79 5.64 -3.89
C VAL A 44 2.20 4.24 -3.87
N TYR A 45 2.26 3.59 -2.72
CA TYR A 45 1.63 2.28 -2.56
C TYR A 45 0.12 2.45 -2.41
N GLU A 46 -0.62 1.52 -2.97
CA GLU A 46 -2.09 1.55 -2.96
C GLU A 46 -2.62 0.32 -2.23
N VAL A 47 -3.69 0.51 -1.47
CA VAL A 47 -4.50 -0.55 -0.90
C VAL A 47 -5.94 -0.34 -1.34
N TYR A 48 -6.48 -1.27 -2.11
CA TYR A 48 -7.86 -1.21 -2.61
C TYR A 48 -8.72 -2.29 -1.96
N PHE A 49 -9.83 -1.90 -1.33
CA PHE A 49 -10.80 -2.83 -0.76
C PHE A 49 -11.98 -3.08 -1.71
N TYR A 50 -12.15 -4.32 -2.15
CA TYR A 50 -13.23 -4.74 -3.02
C TYR A 50 -14.47 -5.19 -2.23
N HIS A 51 -15.64 -5.05 -2.86
CA HIS A 51 -16.94 -5.44 -2.30
C HIS A 51 -17.03 -6.91 -1.87
N ASP A 52 -16.30 -7.79 -2.55
CA ASP A 52 -16.30 -9.23 -2.28
C ASP A 52 -15.43 -9.60 -1.06
N SER A 53 -15.01 -8.63 -0.25
CA SER A 53 -14.11 -8.80 0.90
C SER A 53 -12.71 -9.27 0.50
N THR A 54 -12.24 -8.87 -0.67
CA THR A 54 -10.82 -8.93 -1.02
C THR A 54 -10.17 -7.57 -0.87
N VAL A 55 -8.86 -7.57 -0.68
CA VAL A 55 -8.02 -6.38 -0.66
C VAL A 55 -6.84 -6.61 -1.58
N SER A 56 -6.53 -5.63 -2.43
CA SER A 56 -5.30 -5.65 -3.19
C SER A 56 -4.28 -4.66 -2.66
N VAL A 57 -3.02 -5.00 -2.84
CA VAL A 57 -1.87 -4.12 -2.57
C VAL A 57 -1.04 -4.03 -3.83
N SER A 58 -0.80 -2.80 -4.27
CA SER A 58 -0.07 -2.49 -5.49
C SER A 58 0.88 -1.30 -5.28
N LEU A 59 1.70 -1.01 -6.30
CA LEU A 59 2.49 0.22 -6.40
C LEU A 59 1.99 1.02 -7.58
N SER A 60 1.41 2.18 -7.32
CA SER A 60 0.99 3.13 -8.36
C SER A 60 2.18 4.01 -8.75
N PRO A 61 2.59 4.02 -10.03
CA PRO A 61 3.70 4.83 -10.50
C PRO A 61 3.25 6.18 -11.07
N ILE A 62 1.94 6.48 -10.99
CA ILE A 62 1.29 7.75 -11.37
C ILE A 62 0.79 8.54 -10.15
N GLY A 63 1.02 8.03 -8.94
CA GLY A 63 0.58 8.67 -7.70
C GLY A 63 -0.83 8.24 -7.31
N VAL A 64 -1.56 9.15 -6.67
CA VAL A 64 -2.95 8.96 -6.27
C VAL A 64 -3.86 9.18 -7.47
N ASN A 65 -4.62 8.17 -7.87
CA ASN A 65 -5.68 8.32 -8.88
C ASN A 65 -6.91 9.01 -8.26
N LEU A 66 -7.17 10.26 -8.64
CA LEU A 66 -8.31 11.05 -8.13
C LEU A 66 -9.65 10.67 -8.76
N GLU A 67 -9.67 9.87 -9.83
CA GLU A 67 -10.91 9.38 -10.44
C GLU A 67 -11.58 8.28 -9.59
N GLU A 68 -10.81 7.64 -8.71
CA GLU A 68 -11.31 6.62 -7.79
C GLU A 68 -12.20 7.23 -6.71
N LYS A 69 -13.29 6.52 -6.41
CA LYS A 69 -14.21 6.94 -5.35
C LYS A 69 -13.65 6.53 -3.99
N ASN A 70 -13.91 7.36 -2.97
CA ASN A 70 -13.55 7.13 -1.57
C ASN A 70 -12.06 6.82 -1.31
N LEU A 71 -11.20 7.74 -1.76
CA LEU A 71 -9.79 7.79 -1.38
C LEU A 71 -9.61 8.28 0.06
N TYR A 72 -8.70 7.64 0.79
CA TYR A 72 -8.39 7.97 2.17
C TYR A 72 -6.89 8.09 2.36
N GLY A 73 -6.43 9.32 2.45
CA GLY A 73 -5.24 9.73 3.17
C GLY A 73 -3.92 9.08 2.79
N ILE A 74 -2.84 9.56 3.41
CA ILE A 74 -1.53 8.93 3.29
C ILE A 74 -1.15 8.32 4.64
N TYR A 75 -1.06 6.99 4.67
CA TYR A 75 -0.59 6.20 5.79
C TYR A 75 0.91 5.96 5.59
N LYS A 76 1.71 6.42 6.56
CA LYS A 76 3.16 6.28 6.57
C LYS A 76 3.68 6.40 7.98
N ASP A 77 4.81 5.78 8.25
CA ASP A 77 5.59 6.01 9.47
C ASP A 77 7.09 5.90 9.14
N ARG A 78 7.93 5.61 10.14
CA ARG A 78 9.38 5.49 9.93
C ARG A 78 9.76 4.29 9.05
N THR A 79 8.90 3.29 8.95
CA THR A 79 9.16 2.02 8.27
C THR A 79 8.25 1.84 7.05
N LEU A 80 6.98 2.25 7.16
CA LEU A 80 6.00 2.20 6.08
C LEU A 80 6.15 3.42 5.16
N LYS A 81 6.43 3.17 3.88
CA LYS A 81 6.39 4.21 2.84
C LYS A 81 4.96 4.67 2.56
N ALA A 82 4.81 5.85 1.97
CA ALA A 82 3.52 6.46 1.65
C ALA A 82 2.58 5.45 0.97
N THR A 83 1.45 5.20 1.62
CA THR A 83 0.41 4.27 1.17
C THR A 83 -0.95 4.95 1.28
N TYR A 84 -1.77 4.91 0.24
CA TYR A 84 -3.15 5.40 0.29
C TYR A 84 -4.15 4.25 0.25
N ILE A 85 -5.35 4.49 0.77
CA ILE A 85 -6.41 3.48 0.87
C ILE A 85 -7.60 3.91 0.04
N ILE A 86 -8.18 2.97 -0.71
CA ILE A 86 -9.50 3.09 -1.34
C ILE A 86 -10.44 2.08 -0.68
N ASP A 87 -11.55 2.57 -0.12
CA ASP A 87 -12.50 1.70 0.60
C ASP A 87 -13.94 2.26 0.58
N ASP A 88 -14.64 2.00 -0.53
CA ASP A 88 -15.98 2.53 -0.79
C ASP A 88 -17.01 2.18 0.28
N ASN A 89 -16.94 0.96 0.85
CA ASN A 89 -18.00 0.43 1.71
C ASN A 89 -17.52 0.14 3.13
N ARG A 90 -16.36 0.70 3.51
CA ARG A 90 -15.72 0.43 4.80
C ARG A 90 -15.53 -1.08 5.04
N ILE A 91 -15.24 -1.82 3.98
CA ILE A 91 -14.91 -3.24 4.03
C ILE A 91 -13.67 -3.44 4.93
N GLY A 92 -12.71 -2.52 4.83
CA GLY A 92 -11.47 -2.48 5.60
C GLY A 92 -11.59 -1.89 7.00
N LYS A 93 -12.79 -1.63 7.54
CA LYS A 93 -12.97 -0.92 8.83
C LYS A 93 -12.26 -1.56 10.04
N ASN A 94 -12.02 -2.86 9.98
CA ASN A 94 -11.31 -3.62 11.01
C ASN A 94 -9.80 -3.72 10.75
N LEU A 95 -9.32 -3.16 9.64
CA LEU A 95 -7.94 -3.19 9.16
C LEU A 95 -7.32 -1.78 9.10
N VAL A 96 -8.16 -0.74 9.06
CA VAL A 96 -7.77 0.67 9.10
C VAL A 96 -8.16 1.26 10.46
N LYS A 97 -7.20 1.78 11.24
CA LYS A 97 -7.49 2.32 12.60
C LYS A 97 -8.37 3.57 12.51
N LYS A 98 -8.10 4.42 11.53
CA LYS A 98 -8.84 5.66 11.29
C LYS A 98 -8.73 6.07 9.83
N TYR A 99 -9.87 6.32 9.20
CA TYR A 99 -9.92 6.92 7.87
C TYR A 99 -9.63 8.42 7.95
N ILE A 100 -8.70 8.88 7.13
CA ILE A 100 -8.25 10.27 7.11
C ILE A 100 -8.30 10.75 5.65
N GLN A 101 -8.86 11.93 5.37
CA GLN A 101 -8.84 12.55 4.04
C GLN A 101 -7.87 13.73 4.05
N ARG A 102 -6.56 13.46 4.03
CA ARG A 102 -5.53 14.50 4.01
C ARG A 102 -4.27 14.03 3.30
N ASP A 103 -3.45 14.96 2.84
CA ASP A 103 -2.14 14.72 2.21
C ASP A 103 -2.18 13.99 0.85
N LEU A 104 -3.35 13.61 0.35
CA LEU A 104 -3.49 12.95 -0.96
C LEU A 104 -2.98 13.84 -2.10
N ASP A 105 -3.29 15.14 -2.04
CA ASP A 105 -2.91 16.19 -3.00
C ASP A 105 -1.40 16.28 -3.24
N LYS A 106 -0.59 15.91 -2.25
CA LYS A 106 0.87 15.90 -2.33
C LYS A 106 1.40 14.74 -3.19
N PHE A 107 0.55 13.76 -3.46
CA PHE A 107 0.87 12.54 -4.19
C PHE A 107 0.11 12.44 -5.52
N VAL A 108 -0.50 13.54 -6.00
CA VAL A 108 -1.15 13.61 -7.32
C VAL A 108 -0.20 14.25 -8.32
N VAL A 109 0.03 13.59 -9.46
CA VAL A 109 0.78 14.18 -10.57
C VAL A 109 -0.12 15.15 -11.33
N LYS A 110 0.35 16.39 -11.51
CA LYS A 110 -0.41 17.45 -12.20
C LYS A 110 -0.29 17.41 -13.71
N ASP A 111 0.78 16.80 -14.22
CA ASP A 111 1.08 16.69 -15.64
C ASP A 111 0.77 15.28 -16.13
N PHE A 112 0.32 15.14 -17.37
CA PHE A 112 0.07 13.83 -17.97
C PHE A 112 1.38 13.06 -18.13
N VAL A 113 1.53 11.97 -17.37
CA VAL A 113 2.69 11.07 -17.46
C VAL A 113 2.24 9.78 -18.13
N ILE A 114 2.74 9.53 -19.34
CA ILE A 114 2.61 8.22 -19.98
C ILE A 114 3.53 7.28 -19.21
N ASN A 115 2.94 6.39 -18.43
CA ASN A 115 3.66 5.39 -17.66
C ASN A 115 3.02 4.02 -17.85
N ASP A 116 3.63 3.19 -18.68
CA ASP A 116 3.17 1.83 -18.92
C ASP A 116 3.65 0.85 -17.84
N ALA A 117 4.36 1.31 -16.80
CA ALA A 117 4.83 0.44 -15.74
C ALA A 117 3.65 -0.11 -14.92
N MET A 118 3.52 -1.42 -14.91
CA MET A 118 2.58 -2.16 -14.06
C MET A 118 3.38 -2.99 -13.07
N TYR A 119 3.33 -2.63 -11.80
CA TYR A 119 3.93 -3.43 -10.73
C TYR A 119 3.03 -4.63 -10.39
N PRO A 120 3.58 -5.71 -9.81
CA PRO A 120 2.76 -6.84 -9.39
C PRO A 120 1.66 -6.41 -8.42
N GLU A 121 0.46 -6.92 -8.56
CA GLU A 121 -0.64 -6.70 -7.61
C GLU A 121 -0.86 -7.96 -6.79
N TYR A 122 -0.91 -7.84 -5.46
CA TYR A 122 -1.15 -8.97 -4.56
C TYR A 122 -2.56 -8.88 -4.00
N ILE A 123 -3.35 -9.95 -4.17
CA ILE A 123 -4.77 -9.98 -3.83
C ILE A 123 -4.95 -10.92 -2.64
N TYR A 124 -5.56 -10.40 -1.57
CA TYR A 124 -5.79 -11.11 -0.33
C TYR A 124 -7.29 -11.22 -0.04
N LYS A 125 -7.72 -12.36 0.52
CA LYS A 125 -9.06 -12.51 1.09
C LYS A 125 -9.05 -12.10 2.56
N ILE A 126 -10.04 -11.32 2.97
CA ILE A 126 -10.26 -10.96 4.37
C ILE A 126 -10.98 -12.12 5.07
N LYS A 127 -10.35 -12.71 6.08
CA LYS A 127 -10.93 -13.76 6.93
C LYS A 127 -10.90 -13.32 8.39
N GLY A 128 -11.97 -12.65 8.82
CA GLY A 128 -12.04 -12.06 10.15
C GLY A 128 -10.99 -10.96 10.31
N LYS A 129 -9.94 -11.22 11.10
CA LYS A 129 -8.80 -10.30 11.27
C LYS A 129 -7.65 -10.61 10.30
N GLU A 130 -7.65 -11.77 9.65
CA GLU A 130 -6.52 -12.22 8.83
C GLU A 130 -6.66 -11.82 7.37
N LEU A 131 -5.51 -11.68 6.70
CA LEU A 131 -5.39 -11.45 5.27
C LEU A 131 -4.65 -12.64 4.65
N VAL A 132 -5.35 -13.42 3.83
CA VAL A 132 -4.80 -14.61 3.19
C VAL A 132 -4.55 -14.31 1.73
N LEU A 133 -3.30 -14.40 1.26
CA LEU A 133 -2.99 -14.23 -0.16
C LEU A 133 -3.70 -15.31 -0.97
N ILE A 134 -4.50 -14.90 -1.96
CA ILE A 134 -5.26 -15.82 -2.81
C ILE A 134 -4.82 -15.76 -4.27
N ASP A 135 -4.28 -14.63 -4.72
CA ASP A 135 -3.83 -14.45 -6.09
C ASP A 135 -2.76 -13.35 -6.20
N SER A 136 -2.06 -13.32 -7.32
CA SER A 136 -1.19 -12.22 -7.69
C SER A 136 -1.19 -12.00 -9.20
N ILE A 137 -1.37 -10.75 -9.61
CA ILE A 137 -1.22 -10.34 -11.01
C ILE A 137 0.24 -10.00 -11.25
N ARG A 138 0.81 -10.54 -12.33
CA ARG A 138 2.18 -10.23 -12.72
C ARG A 138 2.24 -8.84 -13.34
N GLY A 139 3.17 -8.03 -12.85
CA GLY A 139 3.53 -6.76 -13.47
C GLY A 139 4.41 -6.95 -14.72
N ASN A 140 4.65 -5.85 -15.45
CA ASN A 140 5.53 -5.81 -16.62
C ASN A 140 6.92 -5.19 -16.33
N VAL A 141 7.13 -4.63 -15.13
CA VAL A 141 8.43 -4.13 -14.68
C VAL A 141 9.36 -5.28 -14.29
N LYS A 142 10.58 -5.26 -14.86
CA LYS A 142 11.64 -6.22 -14.51
C LYS A 142 12.14 -5.94 -13.10
N ARG A 143 12.25 -6.99 -12.28
CA ARG A 143 12.74 -6.94 -10.90
C ARG A 143 14.24 -6.77 -10.84
#